data_AF-A0A7X2MQ93-F1
#
_entry.id   AF-A0A7X2MQ93-F1
#
_cell.length_a   1.000
_cell.length_b   1.000
_cell.length_c   1.000
_cell.angle_alpha   90.00
_cell.angle_beta   90.00
_cell.angle_gamma   90.00
#
_symmetry.space_group_name_H-M   'P 1'
#
loop_
_entity.id
_entity.type
_entity.pdbx_description
1 polymer ?
#
loop_
_entity_poly.entity_id
_entity_poly.type
_entity_poly.pdbx_seq_one_letter_code
_entity_poly.pdbx_strand_id
1 'polypeptide(L)'
;SKPVYADQPGIVSSMDTRALGLAVVAMGGGRQRASDSIDYSVGLSDMITLGERADAQRPLAIIHASSEDKWQQAAAAVKAALVLGDSAPAETPVVYRRVSDIS
;
A
#
# COMPACT_ATOMS: atom_id res chain seq x y z
N SER A 1 -10.98 -1.79 -11.48
CA SER A 1 -9.87 -1.18 -10.73
C SER A 1 -9.87 0.32 -10.93
N LYS A 2 -9.52 1.12 -9.92
CA LYS A 2 -9.47 2.59 -10.05
C LYS A 2 -8.48 3.21 -9.05
N PRO A 3 -7.90 4.39 -9.37
CA PRO A 3 -6.89 5.04 -8.52
C PRO A 3 -7.46 5.54 -7.21
N VAL A 4 -6.67 5.49 -6.14
CA VAL A 4 -6.90 6.22 -4.89
C VAL A 4 -5.89 7.35 -4.78
N TYR A 5 -6.38 8.58 -4.66
CA TYR A 5 -5.56 9.78 -4.49
C TYR A 5 -5.48 10.16 -3.01
N ALA A 6 -4.40 10.87 -2.64
CA ALA A 6 -4.30 11.50 -1.32
C ALA A 6 -5.36 12.59 -1.16
N ASP A 7 -5.80 12.84 0.08
CA ASP A 7 -6.73 13.94 0.36
C ASP A 7 -6.07 15.31 0.20
N GLN A 8 -4.75 15.39 0.40
CA GLN A 8 -3.91 16.56 0.20
C GLN A 8 -2.60 16.14 -0.46
N PRO A 9 -2.00 17.00 -1.32
CA PRO A 9 -0.70 16.71 -1.91
C PRO A 9 0.40 16.71 -0.86
N GLY A 10 1.45 15.92 -1.09
CA GLY A 10 2.59 15.84 -0.19
C GLY A 10 3.58 14.73 -0.56
N ILE A 11 4.70 14.65 0.15
CA ILE A 11 5.72 13.63 -0.07
C ILE A 11 5.52 12.49 0.92
N VAL A 12 5.52 11.24 0.44
CA VAL A 12 5.34 10.07 1.30
C VAL A 12 6.55 9.93 2.23
N SER A 13 6.31 10.15 3.53
CA SER A 13 7.34 10.10 4.57
C SER A 13 7.33 8.79 5.36
N SER A 14 6.19 8.09 5.38
CA SER A 14 6.06 6.78 6.04
C SER A 14 4.97 5.94 5.38
N MET A 15 5.09 4.62 5.50
CA MET A 15 4.15 3.64 5.00
C MET A 15 4.03 2.46 5.97
N ASP A 16 2.82 2.19 6.47
CA ASP A 16 2.50 0.98 7.25
C ASP A 16 2.18 -0.19 6.30
N THR A 17 3.21 -0.99 5.99
CA THR A 17 3.09 -2.15 5.10
C THR A 17 2.19 -3.25 5.68
N ARG A 18 2.07 -3.35 7.01
CA ARG A 18 1.18 -4.31 7.65
C ARG A 18 -0.27 -3.91 7.42
N ALA A 19 -0.60 -2.64 7.62
CA ALA A 19 -1.95 -2.12 7.36
C ALA A 19 -2.35 -2.32 5.89
N LEU A 20 -1.43 -2.08 4.95
CA LEU A 20 -1.66 -2.34 3.52
C LEU A 20 -1.94 -3.83 3.24
N GLY A 21 -1.17 -4.74 3.84
CA GLY A 21 -1.42 -6.18 3.70
C GLY A 21 -2.78 -6.59 4.25
N LEU A 22 -3.18 -6.04 5.40
CA LEU A 22 -4.50 -6.28 5.99
C LEU A 22 -5.65 -5.73 5.12
N ALA A 23 -5.44 -4.60 4.43
CA ALA A 23 -6.41 -4.07 3.47
C ALA A 23 -6.66 -5.06 2.31
N VAL A 24 -5.60 -5.69 1.78
CA VAL A 24 -5.73 -6.74 0.74
C VAL A 24 -6.47 -7.97 1.26
N VAL A 25 -6.18 -8.40 2.48
CA VAL A 25 -6.91 -9.51 3.14
C VAL A 25 -8.40 -9.16 3.29
N ALA A 26 -8.73 -7.95 3.74
CA ALA A 26 -10.12 -7.50 3.89
C ALA A 26 -10.87 -7.45 2.55
N MET A 27 -10.18 -7.17 1.44
CA MET A 27 -10.78 -7.26 0.10
C MET A 27 -11.05 -8.70 -0.36
N GLY A 28 -10.41 -9.70 0.26
CA GLY A 28 -10.49 -11.11 -0.11
C GLY A 28 -9.26 -11.65 -0.83
N GLY A 29 -8.19 -10.85 -0.98
CA GLY A 29 -6.94 -11.26 -1.62
C GLY A 29 -6.05 -12.14 -0.74
N GLY A 30 -6.49 -12.42 0.48
CA GLY A 30 -5.85 -13.31 1.43
C GLY A 30 -6.87 -13.96 2.35
N ARG A 31 -6.38 -14.81 3.25
CA ARG A 31 -7.21 -15.60 4.16
C ARG A 31 -7.32 -14.91 5.52
N GLN A 32 -8.54 -14.71 6.02
CA GLN A 32 -8.75 -14.35 7.43
C GLN A 32 -8.78 -15.60 8.30
N ARG A 33 -9.34 -16.69 7.75
CA ARG A 33 -9.33 -18.04 8.30
C ARG A 33 -8.71 -18.99 7.28
N ALA A 34 -8.07 -20.06 7.75
CA ALA A 34 -7.36 -21.00 6.87
C ALA A 34 -8.24 -21.61 5.75
N SER A 35 -9.56 -21.70 5.95
CA SER A 35 -10.53 -22.23 5.00
C SER A 35 -11.03 -21.25 3.95
N ASP A 36 -10.72 -19.95 4.08
CA ASP A 36 -11.31 -18.94 3.20
C ASP A 36 -10.79 -19.07 1.77
N SER A 37 -11.70 -18.87 0.81
CA SER A 37 -11.36 -18.75 -0.61
C SER A 37 -10.70 -17.40 -0.89
N ILE A 38 -9.67 -17.41 -1.72
CA ILE A 38 -8.96 -16.20 -2.15
C ILE A 38 -9.58 -15.69 -3.46
N ASP A 39 -9.92 -14.40 -3.48
CA ASP A 39 -10.25 -13.67 -4.70
C ASP A 39 -8.94 -13.20 -5.35
N TYR A 40 -8.54 -13.85 -6.45
CA TYR A 40 -7.30 -13.51 -7.16
C TYR A 40 -7.40 -12.22 -7.99
N SER A 41 -8.59 -11.62 -8.09
CA SER A 41 -8.80 -10.38 -8.85
C SER A 41 -8.54 -9.12 -8.03
N VAL A 42 -8.40 -9.23 -6.71
CA VAL A 42 -8.22 -8.07 -5.82
C VAL A 42 -6.77 -7.86 -5.40
N GLY A 43 -6.42 -6.60 -5.12
CA GLY A 43 -5.06 -6.23 -4.73
C GLY A 43 -4.75 -4.74 -4.91
N LEU A 44 -3.48 -4.40 -4.73
CA LEU A 44 -2.93 -3.06 -4.93
C LEU A 44 -1.83 -3.13 -5.99
N SER A 45 -1.85 -2.23 -6.97
CA SER A 45 -0.76 -2.04 -7.93
C SER A 45 -0.34 -0.58 -8.00
N ASP A 46 0.78 -0.30 -8.66
CA ASP A 46 1.29 1.06 -8.90
C ASP A 46 1.37 1.89 -7.61
N MET A 47 1.82 1.23 -6.54
CA MET A 47 2.00 1.86 -5.24
C MET A 47 3.00 3.01 -5.37
N ILE A 48 2.65 4.15 -4.79
CA ILE A 48 3.58 5.25 -4.54
C ILE A 48 4.69 4.76 -3.59
N THR A 49 5.91 5.26 -3.76
CA THR A 49 7.06 4.86 -2.94
C THR A 49 7.47 5.95 -1.94
N LEU A 50 8.26 5.59 -0.91
CA LEU A 50 8.80 6.56 0.05
C LEU A 50 9.63 7.63 -0.68
N GLY A 51 9.37 8.90 -0.40
CA GLY A 51 10.03 10.03 -1.06
C GLY A 51 9.35 10.51 -2.35
N GLU A 52 8.40 9.77 -2.91
CA GLU A 52 7.58 10.26 -4.03
C GLU A 52 6.52 11.26 -3.57
N ARG A 53 6.18 12.20 -4.46
CA ARG A 53 5.11 13.18 -4.25
C ARG A 53 3.78 12.64 -4.74
N ALA A 54 2.77 12.62 -3.87
CA ALA A 54 1.38 12.42 -4.22
C ALA A 54 0.72 13.77 -4.57
N ASP A 55 -0.12 13.77 -5.61
CA ASP A 55 -0.93 14.91 -6.01
C ASP A 55 -2.12 14.45 -6.88
N ALA A 56 -2.80 15.38 -7.55
CA ALA A 56 -3.95 15.06 -8.39
C ALA A 56 -3.63 14.19 -9.62
N GLN A 57 -2.36 14.04 -9.99
CA GLN A 57 -1.90 13.22 -11.12
C GLN A 57 -1.20 11.95 -10.64
N ARG A 58 -0.56 11.97 -9.46
CA ARG A 58 0.11 10.82 -8.85
C ARG A 58 -0.74 10.20 -7.73
N PRO A 59 -1.47 9.08 -7.98
CA PRO A 59 -2.22 8.39 -6.95
C PRO A 59 -1.30 7.70 -5.94
N LEU A 60 -1.88 7.32 -4.80
CA LEU A 60 -1.21 6.48 -3.80
C LEU A 60 -1.09 5.04 -4.27
N ALA A 61 -2.10 4.54 -4.99
CA ALA A 61 -2.16 3.20 -5.56
C ALA A 61 -3.29 3.10 -6.60
N ILE A 62 -3.28 2.02 -7.37
CA ILE A 62 -4.46 1.48 -8.06
C ILE A 62 -5.04 0.34 -7.22
N ILE A 63 -6.33 0.45 -6.87
CA ILE A 63 -7.04 -0.59 -6.12
C ILE A 63 -7.84 -1.45 -7.08
N HIS A 64 -7.60 -2.76 -7.00
CA HIS A 64 -8.39 -3.80 -7.66
C HIS A 64 -9.33 -4.38 -6.59
N ALA A 65 -10.62 -4.11 -6.71
CA ALA A 65 -11.65 -4.55 -5.76
C ALA A 65 -12.85 -5.11 -6.51
N SER A 66 -13.51 -6.11 -5.92
CA SER A 66 -14.66 -6.81 -6.53
C SER A 66 -15.99 -6.05 -6.43
N SER A 67 -16.04 -4.97 -5.65
CA SER A 67 -17.21 -4.08 -5.50
C SER A 67 -16.79 -2.67 -5.08
N GLU A 68 -17.72 -1.72 -5.23
CA GLU A 68 -17.50 -0.32 -4.81
C GLU A 68 -17.28 -0.21 -3.29
N ASP A 69 -18.07 -0.91 -2.48
CA ASP A 69 -17.92 -0.86 -1.01
C ASP A 69 -16.54 -1.35 -0.54
N LYS A 70 -16.05 -2.45 -1.14
CA LYS A 70 -14.69 -2.94 -0.85
C LYS A 70 -13.64 -1.95 -1.32
N TRP A 71 -13.86 -1.29 -2.45
CA TRP A 71 -12.96 -0.25 -2.92
C TRP A 71 -12.89 0.92 -1.92
N GLN A 72 -14.02 1.39 -1.41
CA GLN A 72 -14.08 2.49 -0.43
C GLN A 72 -13.35 2.13 0.87
N GLN A 73 -13.57 0.91 1.38
CA GLN A 73 -12.87 0.42 2.57
C GLN A 73 -11.35 0.34 2.36
N ALA A 74 -10.92 -0.20 1.20
CA ALA A 74 -9.51 -0.27 0.86
C ALA A 74 -8.90 1.12 0.65
N ALA A 75 -9.62 2.06 0.04
CA ALA A 75 -9.16 3.43 -0.16
C ALA A 75 -8.92 4.15 1.17
N ALA A 76 -9.84 4.00 2.13
CA ALA A 76 -9.66 4.53 3.48
C ALA A 76 -8.45 3.90 4.19
N ALA A 77 -8.28 2.57 4.09
CA ALA A 77 -7.15 1.87 4.68
C ALA A 77 -5.80 2.28 4.06
N VAL A 78 -5.73 2.42 2.73
CA VAL A 78 -4.53 2.91 2.03
C VAL A 78 -4.18 4.32 2.49
N LYS A 79 -5.15 5.25 2.50
CA LYS A 79 -4.91 6.63 2.97
C LYS A 79 -4.40 6.67 4.41
N ALA A 80 -4.98 5.87 5.31
CA ALA A 80 -4.57 5.81 6.70
C ALA A 80 -3.17 5.16 6.90
N ALA A 81 -2.75 4.30 5.98
CA ALA A 81 -1.46 3.61 6.03
C ALA A 81 -0.29 4.46 5.53
N LEU A 82 -0.54 5.58 4.85
CA LEU A 82 0.51 6.48 4.35
C LEU A 82 0.52 7.80 5.11
N VAL A 83 1.72 8.28 5.45
CA VAL A 83 1.92 9.62 6.00
C VAL A 83 2.57 10.48 4.93
N LEU A 84 1.99 11.65 4.69
CA LEU A 84 2.50 12.65 3.75
C LEU A 84 3.03 13.85 4.53
N GLY A 85 4.18 14.38 4.11
CA GLY A 85 4.80 15.57 4.69
C GLY A 85 5.51 16.41 3.62
N ASP A 86 6.33 17.36 4.06
CA ASP A 86 6.97 18.35 3.18
C ASP A 86 8.34 17.92 2.62
N SER A 87 8.93 16.86 3.17
CA SER A 87 10.27 16.40 2.79
C SER A 87 10.34 14.88 2.67
N ALA A 88 11.14 14.40 1.72
CA ALA A 88 11.44 12.98 1.59
C ALA A 88 12.21 12.47 2.83
N PRO A 89 11.93 11.22 3.27
CA PRO A 89 12.72 10.58 4.31
C PRO A 89 14.13 10.26 3.78
N ALA A 90 15.07 10.01 4.68
CA ALA A 90 16.40 9.55 4.29
C ALA A 90 16.29 8.20 3.57
N GLU A 91 17.01 8.05 2.45
CA GLU A 91 17.06 6.79 1.73
C GLU A 91 17.66 5.68 2.59
N THR A 92 17.01 4.52 2.60
CA THR A 92 17.49 3.31 3.28
C THR A 92 17.85 2.24 2.27
N PRO A 93 18.94 1.47 2.48
CA PRO A 93 19.32 0.41 1.56
C PRO A 93 18.26 -0.71 1.55
N VAL A 94 17.97 -1.26 0.37
CA VAL A 94 17.08 -2.42 0.24
C VAL A 94 17.71 -3.68 0.85
N VAL A 95 19.05 -3.80 0.76
CA VAL A 95 19.82 -4.89 1.35
C VAL A 95 20.76 -4.31 2.42
N TYR A 96 20.46 -4.56 3.68
CA TYR A 96 21.26 -4.04 4.80
C TYR A 96 22.55 -4.83 5.03
N ARG A 97 22.46 -6.16 4.95
CA ARG A 97 23.62 -7.04 5.12
C ARG A 97 23.35 -8.40 4.49
N ARG A 98 24.43 -9.07 4.10
CA ARG A 98 24.44 -10.50 3.81
C ARG A 98 24.99 -11.25 5.03
N VAL A 99 24.32 -12.31 5.45
CA VAL A 99 24.82 -13.20 6.51
C VAL A 99 25.34 -14.46 5.83
N SER A 100 26.62 -14.78 6.01
CA SER A 100 27.27 -15.98 5.49
C SER A 100 28.26 -16.49 6.54
N ASP A 101 28.37 -17.81 6.67
CA ASP A 101 29.34 -18.43 7.56
C ASP A 101 30.78 -18.04 7.17
N ILE A 102 31.62 -17.82 8.18
CA ILE A 102 33.05 -17.64 8.00
C ILE A 102 33.66 -19.04 8.09
N SER A 103 34.18 -19.53 6.96
CA SER A 103 34.96 -20.78 6.88
C SER A 103 36.33 -20.62 7.55
#